data_AF-A0A5E4J8F5-F1
#
_entry.id   AF-A0A5E4J8F5-F1
#
_cell.length_a   1.000
_cell.length_b   1.000
_cell.length_c   1.000
_cell.angle_alpha   90.00
_cell.angle_beta   90.00
_cell.angle_gamma   90.00
#
_symmetry.space_group_name_H-M   'P 1'
#
loop_
_entity.id
_entity.type
_entity.pdbx_description
1 polymer ?
#
loop_
_entity_poly.entity_id
_entity_poly.type
_entity_poly.pdbx_seq_one_letter_code
_entity_poly.pdbx_strand_id
1 'polypeptide(L)'
;MLRTIIAMLCLACMTLAFATAADETLDIGPITISLDLGSVGSYVIEKEETAIIDHRKPRFQYEISPASIKVDGIQDTVQLEVHQMSSSEPLEDAISERDQVSGLVHCIMRSNMVPVGEDLETKPYDIDGKEGVLATIKSDSENPMYIAAYSPDQKDGSGSIVCIVGSDFPWETTKGIFATIRATVT
;
A
#
# COMPACT_ATOMS: atom_id res chain seq x y z
N MET A 1 38.56 3.41 43.05
CA MET A 1 37.27 4.10 42.83
C MET A 1 36.69 3.57 41.53
N LEU A 2 35.72 2.66 41.63
CA LEU A 2 35.08 1.98 40.51
C LEU A 2 33.99 2.91 39.94
N ARG A 3 34.15 3.33 38.69
CA ARG A 3 33.16 4.18 37.99
C ARG A 3 32.08 3.27 37.40
N THR A 4 30.87 3.42 37.91
CA THR A 4 29.64 2.78 37.46
C THR A 4 29.32 3.18 36.02
N ILE A 5 29.26 2.20 35.10
CA ILE A 5 28.72 2.38 33.75
C ILE A 5 27.22 2.08 33.83
N ILE A 6 26.38 3.09 33.62
CA ILE A 6 24.92 2.94 33.53
C ILE A 6 24.61 2.56 32.08
N ALA A 7 24.17 1.32 31.88
CA ALA A 7 23.62 0.84 30.62
C ALA A 7 22.21 1.42 30.44
N MET A 8 22.02 2.25 29.41
CA MET A 8 20.71 2.79 29.03
C MET A 8 20.01 1.75 28.16
N LEU A 9 19.04 1.04 28.73
CA LEU A 9 18.18 0.08 28.03
C LEU A 9 17.05 0.88 27.34
N CYS A 10 17.14 1.09 26.02
CA CYS A 10 16.01 1.62 25.26
C CYS A 10 14.98 0.51 25.06
N LEU A 11 13.92 0.55 25.86
CA LEU A 11 12.76 -0.32 25.73
C LEU A 11 11.96 0.15 24.50
N ALA A 12 12.05 -0.59 23.39
CA ALA A 12 11.17 -0.37 22.24
C ALA A 12 9.74 -0.75 22.67
N CYS A 13 8.88 0.26 22.87
CA CYS A 13 7.45 0.05 23.09
C CYS A 13 6.82 -0.40 21.76
N MET A 14 6.70 -1.71 21.56
CA MET A 14 5.76 -2.24 20.57
C MET A 14 4.35 -1.99 21.10
N THR A 15 3.65 -0.99 20.55
CA THR A 15 2.23 -0.78 20.82
C THR A 15 1.42 -1.78 20.01
N LEU A 16 0.92 -2.83 20.66
CA LEU A 16 -0.09 -3.72 20.08
C LEU A 16 -1.45 -3.06 20.25
N ALA A 17 -2.03 -2.57 19.16
CA ALA A 17 -3.43 -2.13 19.12
C ALA A 17 -4.30 -3.32 18.72
N PHE A 18 -5.25 -3.69 19.59
CA PHE A 18 -6.31 -4.64 19.27
C PHE A 18 -7.52 -3.82 18.80
N ALA A 19 -7.85 -3.89 17.52
CA ALA A 19 -8.98 -3.17 16.96
C ALA A 19 -10.16 -4.12 16.74
N THR A 20 -11.36 -3.69 17.14
CA THR A 20 -12.60 -4.44 16.96
C THR A 20 -13.42 -3.80 15.84
N ALA A 21 -13.45 -4.46 14.68
CA ALA A 21 -14.46 -4.40 13.62
C ALA A 21 -15.42 -3.17 13.64
N ALA A 22 -14.91 -1.99 13.26
CA ALA A 22 -15.69 -0.88 12.70
C ALA A 22 -14.72 0.18 12.13
N ASP A 23 -14.75 0.40 10.81
CA ASP A 23 -14.04 1.47 10.08
C ASP A 23 -12.65 1.81 10.63
N GLU A 24 -11.66 0.96 10.35
CA GLU A 24 -10.29 1.27 10.74
C GLU A 24 -9.77 2.45 9.97
N THR A 25 -9.24 3.44 10.68
CA THR A 25 -8.65 4.64 10.10
C THR A 25 -7.16 4.67 10.41
N LEU A 26 -6.33 4.76 9.38
CA LEU A 26 -4.89 4.64 9.45
C LEU A 26 -4.21 5.84 8.79
N ASP A 27 -3.38 6.55 9.55
CA ASP A 27 -2.46 7.54 8.98
C ASP A 27 -1.25 6.82 8.37
N ILE A 28 -1.06 6.94 7.06
CA ILE A 28 0.03 6.31 6.32
C ILE A 28 0.59 7.33 5.32
N GLY A 29 1.82 7.80 5.58
CA GLY A 29 2.43 8.86 4.76
C GLY A 29 1.57 10.14 4.76
N PRO A 30 1.33 10.76 3.58
CA PRO A 30 0.55 12.01 3.46
C PRO A 30 -0.97 11.79 3.40
N ILE A 31 -1.48 10.60 3.73
CA ILE A 31 -2.91 10.33 3.71
C ILE A 31 -3.39 9.66 4.99
N THR A 32 -4.69 9.79 5.23
CA THR A 32 -5.45 8.92 6.10
C THR A 32 -6.27 7.97 5.22
N ILE A 33 -6.10 6.66 5.42
CA ILE A 33 -6.89 5.61 4.75
C ILE A 33 -7.89 5.02 5.72
N SER A 34 -9.13 4.79 5.28
CA SER A 34 -10.13 4.03 6.02
C SER A 34 -10.53 2.76 5.28
N LEU A 35 -10.70 1.65 5.99
CA LEU A 35 -11.19 0.38 5.45
C LEU A 35 -12.00 -0.41 6.47
N ASP A 36 -12.95 -1.21 5.98
CA ASP A 36 -13.76 -2.12 6.82
C ASP A 36 -13.15 -3.53 6.80
N LEU A 37 -12.67 -3.94 7.97
CA LEU A 37 -12.09 -5.26 8.23
C LEU A 37 -13.00 -6.15 9.10
N GLY A 38 -14.25 -5.74 9.33
CA GLY A 38 -15.16 -6.46 10.22
C GLY A 38 -15.45 -7.90 9.77
N SER A 39 -15.27 -8.19 8.48
CA SER A 39 -15.46 -9.52 7.90
C SER A 39 -14.25 -10.45 7.99
N VAL A 40 -13.04 -9.93 8.26
CA VAL A 40 -11.81 -10.74 8.27
C VAL A 40 -11.47 -11.31 9.65
N GLY A 41 -12.07 -10.79 10.73
CA GLY A 41 -11.87 -11.28 12.10
C GLY A 41 -10.98 -10.37 12.93
N SER A 42 -10.25 -10.94 13.90
CA SER A 42 -9.28 -10.20 14.71
C SER A 42 -7.96 -10.05 13.95
N TYR A 43 -7.32 -8.89 14.05
CA TYR A 43 -6.08 -8.61 13.32
C TYR A 43 -5.19 -7.64 14.08
N VAL A 44 -3.94 -7.57 13.63
CA VAL A 44 -2.91 -6.64 14.08
C VAL A 44 -2.44 -5.80 12.90
N ILE A 45 -2.24 -4.51 13.15
CA ILE A 45 -1.71 -3.57 12.15
C ILE A 45 -0.27 -3.24 12.50
N GLU A 46 0.62 -3.43 11.54
CA GLU A 46 2.05 -3.13 11.65
C GLU A 46 2.43 -2.06 10.63
N LYS A 47 2.88 -0.90 11.11
CA LYS A 47 3.45 0.14 10.24
C LYS A 47 4.95 -0.06 10.14
N GLU A 48 5.50 0.12 8.94
CA GLU A 48 6.92 -0.02 8.67
C GLU A 48 7.58 1.34 8.46
N GLU A 49 8.91 1.35 8.40
CA GLU A 49 9.67 2.59 8.14
C GLU A 49 9.44 3.08 6.71
N THR A 50 9.28 4.39 6.54
CA THR A 50 9.17 5.03 5.23
C THR A 50 10.50 4.91 4.48
N ALA A 51 10.45 4.37 3.27
CA ALA A 51 11.59 4.28 2.37
C ALA A 51 11.65 5.48 1.42
N ILE A 52 12.84 6.04 1.21
CA ILE A 52 13.08 7.13 0.25
C ILE A 52 13.85 6.59 -0.95
N ILE A 53 13.30 6.74 -2.15
CA ILE A 53 13.87 6.14 -3.37
C ILE A 53 13.91 7.14 -4.53
N ASP A 54 15.07 7.35 -5.12
CA ASP A 54 15.20 8.20 -6.30
C ASP A 54 14.68 7.51 -7.58
N HIS A 55 13.81 8.20 -8.31
CA HIS A 55 13.43 7.86 -9.68
C HIS A 55 14.22 8.72 -10.67
N ARG A 56 14.77 8.12 -11.72
CA ARG A 56 15.74 8.80 -12.60
C ARG A 56 15.14 9.35 -13.89
N LYS A 57 14.04 8.79 -14.39
CA LYS A 57 13.44 9.14 -15.69
C LYS A 57 11.92 8.90 -15.68
N PRO A 58 11.06 9.90 -15.40
CA PRO A 58 11.40 11.28 -15.06
C PRO A 58 12.07 11.37 -13.69
N ARG A 59 12.73 12.51 -13.40
CA ARG A 59 13.47 12.67 -12.16
C ARG A 59 12.55 13.17 -11.05
N PHE A 60 12.31 12.32 -10.07
CA PHE A 60 11.59 12.66 -8.83
C PHE A 60 12.02 11.70 -7.72
N GLN A 61 11.52 11.90 -6.51
CA GLN A 61 11.80 11.04 -5.35
C GLN A 61 10.50 10.43 -4.87
N TYR A 62 10.53 9.13 -4.55
CA TYR A 62 9.47 8.44 -3.84
C TYR A 62 9.73 8.51 -2.34
N GLU A 63 8.67 8.75 -1.57
CA GLU A 63 8.54 8.36 -0.18
C GLU A 63 7.48 7.25 -0.12
N ILE A 64 7.88 6.03 0.21
CA ILE A 64 7.01 4.86 0.29
C ILE A 64 6.75 4.54 1.75
N SER A 65 5.51 4.71 2.20
CA SER A 65 5.09 4.41 3.57
C SER A 65 4.30 3.09 3.61
N PRO A 66 4.87 2.00 4.14
CA PRO A 66 4.21 0.69 4.17
C PRO A 66 3.45 0.44 5.47
N ALA A 67 2.41 -0.38 5.38
CA ALA A 67 1.80 -1.05 6.51
C ALA A 67 1.27 -2.43 6.11
N SER A 68 1.17 -3.34 7.08
CA SER A 68 0.54 -4.64 6.90
C SER A 68 -0.53 -4.87 7.97
N ILE A 69 -1.57 -5.58 7.58
CA ILE A 69 -2.65 -6.04 8.46
C ILE A 69 -2.61 -7.55 8.43
N LYS A 70 -2.29 -8.13 9.58
CA LYS A 70 -2.16 -9.58 9.77
C LYS A 70 -3.36 -10.08 10.56
N VAL A 71 -4.10 -11.02 9.99
CA VAL A 71 -5.30 -11.57 10.64
C VAL A 71 -4.93 -12.77 11.51
N ASP A 72 -5.47 -12.81 12.72
CA ASP A 72 -5.16 -13.85 13.69
C ASP A 72 -5.62 -15.22 13.22
N GLY A 73 -4.71 -16.19 13.22
CA GLY A 73 -5.02 -17.60 12.96
C GLY A 73 -5.14 -17.98 11.48
N ILE A 74 -4.94 -17.05 10.56
CA ILE A 74 -4.83 -17.32 9.11
C ILE A 74 -3.52 -16.74 8.55
N GLN A 75 -3.11 -17.21 7.37
CA GLN A 75 -1.88 -16.74 6.73
C GLN A 75 -2.10 -15.52 5.84
N ASP A 76 -3.34 -15.28 5.41
CA ASP A 76 -3.70 -14.18 4.53
C ASP A 76 -3.53 -12.82 5.22
N THR A 77 -3.09 -11.83 4.44
CA THR A 77 -2.72 -10.50 4.85
C THR A 77 -3.32 -9.44 3.91
N VAL A 78 -3.56 -8.26 4.47
CA VAL A 78 -3.78 -7.04 3.67
C VAL A 78 -2.51 -6.20 3.78
N GLN A 79 -1.96 -5.79 2.65
CA GLN A 79 -0.79 -4.92 2.58
C GLN A 79 -1.21 -3.54 2.08
N LEU A 80 -0.63 -2.49 2.64
CA LEU A 80 -0.91 -1.11 2.30
C LEU A 80 0.42 -0.42 2.00
N GLU A 81 0.49 0.32 0.91
CA GLU A 81 1.58 1.23 0.64
C GLU A 81 1.04 2.56 0.13
N VAL A 82 1.62 3.64 0.62
CA VAL A 82 1.38 4.98 0.09
C VAL A 82 2.67 5.49 -0.53
N HIS A 83 2.63 5.71 -1.84
CA HIS A 83 3.76 6.23 -2.60
C HIS A 83 3.52 7.72 -2.81
N GLN A 84 4.34 8.56 -2.19
CA GLN A 84 4.36 10.00 -2.44
C GLN A 84 5.53 10.33 -3.36
N MET A 85 5.23 10.90 -4.51
CA MET A 85 6.20 11.43 -5.45
C MET A 85 6.46 12.91 -5.13
N SER A 86 7.72 13.35 -5.25
CA SER A 86 8.10 14.75 -5.01
C SER A 86 7.60 15.73 -6.08
N SER A 87 7.00 15.23 -7.16
CA SER A 87 6.31 15.98 -8.20
C SER A 87 5.02 15.26 -8.60
N SER A 88 4.07 16.01 -9.16
CA SER A 88 2.90 15.42 -9.80
C SER A 88 3.34 14.81 -11.14
N GLU A 89 3.00 13.54 -11.35
CA GLU A 89 3.36 12.77 -12.54
C GLU A 89 2.12 12.22 -13.25
N PRO A 90 2.20 11.85 -14.54
CA PRO A 90 1.12 11.17 -15.24
C PRO A 90 0.80 9.82 -14.59
N LEU A 91 -0.47 9.56 -14.31
CA LEU A 91 -0.93 8.34 -13.65
C LEU A 91 -1.69 7.39 -14.57
N GLU A 92 -2.48 7.94 -15.49
CA GLU A 92 -3.23 7.18 -16.51
C GLU A 92 -2.38 6.89 -17.75
N ASP A 93 -1.49 7.81 -18.10
CA ASP A 93 -0.57 7.71 -19.23
C ASP A 93 0.79 7.17 -18.81
N ALA A 94 1.61 6.82 -19.80
CA ALA A 94 2.98 6.36 -19.60
C ALA A 94 3.77 7.36 -18.75
N ILE A 95 4.27 6.91 -17.59
CA ILE A 95 5.05 7.75 -16.67
C ILE A 95 6.37 8.23 -17.30
N SER A 96 6.91 7.45 -18.25
CA SER A 96 8.10 7.80 -19.00
C SER A 96 8.10 7.16 -20.38
N GLU A 97 8.81 7.78 -21.33
CA GLU A 97 9.05 7.19 -22.66
C GLU A 97 9.77 5.83 -22.58
N ARG A 98 10.42 5.50 -21.46
CA ARG A 98 11.13 4.24 -21.29
C ARG A 98 10.22 3.14 -20.78
N ASP A 99 9.44 3.45 -19.75
CA ASP A 99 8.72 2.42 -18.99
C ASP A 99 7.43 2.02 -19.71
N GLN A 100 6.84 2.91 -20.53
CA GLN A 100 5.68 2.63 -21.40
C GLN A 100 4.47 2.00 -20.68
N VAL A 101 4.48 1.99 -19.35
CA VAL A 101 3.38 1.60 -18.46
C VAL A 101 2.83 2.84 -17.79
N SER A 102 1.55 2.82 -17.43
CA SER A 102 0.93 3.95 -16.75
C SER A 102 1.59 4.24 -15.40
N GLY A 103 1.50 5.46 -14.90
CA GLY A 103 2.05 5.81 -13.59
C GLY A 103 1.50 4.96 -12.44
N LEU A 104 0.22 4.58 -12.48
CA LEU A 104 -0.35 3.66 -11.48
C LEU A 104 0.29 2.27 -11.54
N VAL A 105 0.43 1.69 -12.74
CA VAL A 105 1.09 0.38 -12.92
C VAL A 105 2.56 0.46 -12.51
N HIS A 106 3.25 1.55 -12.86
CA HIS A 106 4.61 1.78 -12.44
C HIS A 106 4.73 1.79 -10.90
N CYS A 107 3.84 2.49 -10.19
CA CYS A 107 3.85 2.50 -8.72
C CYS A 107 3.62 1.09 -8.14
N ILE A 108 2.70 0.30 -8.70
CA ILE A 108 2.52 -1.11 -8.31
C ILE A 108 3.83 -1.89 -8.47
N MET A 109 4.51 -1.77 -9.62
CA MET A 109 5.79 -2.45 -9.88
C MET A 109 6.93 -2.00 -8.94
N ARG A 110 6.81 -0.83 -8.29
CA ARG A 110 7.76 -0.32 -7.30
C ARG A 110 7.40 -0.67 -5.86
N SER A 111 6.21 -1.25 -5.65
CA SER A 111 5.78 -1.69 -4.32
C SER A 111 6.54 -2.91 -3.84
N ASN A 112 6.58 -3.14 -2.53
CA ASN A 112 7.11 -4.38 -1.96
C ASN A 112 6.16 -5.58 -2.15
N MET A 113 4.94 -5.33 -2.65
CA MET A 113 3.90 -6.35 -2.86
C MET A 113 4.14 -7.19 -4.12
N VAL A 114 4.99 -6.72 -5.05
CA VAL A 114 5.29 -7.42 -6.31
C VAL A 114 6.66 -8.12 -6.20
N PRO A 115 6.72 -9.46 -6.12
CA PRO A 115 8.00 -10.16 -6.11
C PRO A 115 8.76 -9.95 -7.42
N VAL A 116 10.09 -9.92 -7.33
CA VAL A 116 10.95 -9.71 -8.50
C VAL A 116 10.80 -10.86 -9.49
N GLY A 117 10.41 -10.53 -10.73
CA GLY A 117 10.33 -11.49 -11.83
C GLY A 117 8.96 -12.13 -12.02
N GLU A 118 7.95 -11.74 -11.23
CA GLU A 118 6.57 -12.19 -11.41
C GLU A 118 5.84 -11.39 -12.50
N ASP A 119 4.98 -12.08 -13.26
CA ASP A 119 4.14 -11.45 -14.28
C ASP A 119 2.93 -10.77 -13.62
N LEU A 120 2.64 -9.54 -14.08
CA LEU A 120 1.58 -8.69 -13.56
C LEU A 120 0.46 -8.56 -14.60
N GLU A 121 -0.69 -9.18 -14.36
CA GLU A 121 -1.89 -8.93 -15.17
C GLU A 121 -2.63 -7.71 -14.62
N THR A 122 -2.92 -6.72 -15.46
CA THR A 122 -3.57 -5.46 -15.04
C THR A 122 -4.86 -5.21 -15.82
N LYS A 123 -5.83 -4.55 -15.17
CA LYS A 123 -7.05 -4.04 -15.80
C LYS A 123 -7.56 -2.78 -15.06
N PRO A 124 -8.35 -1.93 -15.72
CA PRO A 124 -9.03 -0.82 -15.04
C PRO A 124 -9.90 -1.31 -13.88
N TYR A 125 -9.96 -0.52 -12.80
CA TYR A 125 -10.74 -0.83 -11.61
C TYR A 125 -11.14 0.44 -10.86
N ASP A 126 -12.41 0.57 -10.51
CA ASP A 126 -12.91 1.69 -9.72
C ASP A 126 -12.73 1.42 -8.23
N ILE A 127 -12.10 2.36 -7.52
CA ILE A 127 -11.87 2.30 -6.08
C ILE A 127 -12.07 3.71 -5.51
N ASP A 128 -12.80 3.82 -4.41
CA ASP A 128 -13.12 5.13 -3.80
C ASP A 128 -13.79 6.12 -4.79
N GLY A 129 -14.55 5.60 -5.76
CA GLY A 129 -15.18 6.40 -6.83
C GLY A 129 -14.19 7.06 -7.80
N LYS A 130 -12.93 6.63 -7.80
CA LYS A 130 -11.86 7.10 -8.67
C LYS A 130 -11.42 5.99 -9.62
N GLU A 131 -10.97 6.39 -10.80
CA GLU A 131 -10.35 5.48 -11.75
C GLU A 131 -9.01 4.98 -11.18
N GLY A 132 -8.81 3.66 -11.24
CA GLY A 132 -7.63 2.99 -10.73
C GLY A 132 -7.28 1.76 -11.55
N VAL A 133 -6.34 0.98 -11.02
CA VAL A 133 -5.87 -0.26 -11.63
C VAL A 133 -6.02 -1.40 -10.63
N LEU A 134 -6.57 -2.52 -11.07
CA LEU A 134 -6.43 -3.80 -10.40
C LEU A 134 -5.34 -4.59 -11.10
N ALA A 135 -4.31 -4.95 -10.35
CA ALA A 135 -3.31 -5.91 -10.74
C ALA A 135 -3.55 -7.26 -10.05
N THR A 136 -3.13 -8.34 -10.70
CA THR A 136 -3.17 -9.69 -10.17
C THR A 136 -1.83 -10.35 -10.44
N ILE A 137 -1.19 -10.83 -9.37
CA ILE A 137 0.01 -11.65 -9.46
C ILE A 137 -0.46 -13.09 -9.31
N LYS A 138 -0.40 -13.84 -10.40
CA LYS A 138 -0.67 -15.27 -10.40
C LYS A 138 0.64 -15.98 -10.04
N SER A 139 0.85 -16.25 -8.76
CA SER A 139 1.86 -17.24 -8.39
C SER A 139 1.33 -18.64 -8.69
N ASP A 140 2.20 -19.64 -8.80
CA ASP A 140 1.84 -21.07 -8.88
C ASP A 140 1.06 -21.59 -7.64
N SER A 141 0.70 -20.71 -6.70
CA SER A 141 -0.03 -21.03 -5.48
C SER A 141 -1.55 -20.89 -5.66
N GLU A 142 -2.30 -21.54 -4.78
CA GLU A 142 -3.77 -21.51 -4.78
C GLU A 142 -4.36 -20.12 -4.43
N ASN A 143 -3.53 -19.17 -3.97
CA ASN A 143 -3.93 -17.85 -3.50
C ASN A 143 -3.20 -16.73 -4.27
N PRO A 144 -3.81 -16.16 -5.33
CA PRO A 144 -3.22 -15.02 -6.04
C PRO A 144 -3.20 -13.77 -5.16
N MET A 145 -2.20 -12.90 -5.35
CA MET A 145 -2.16 -11.57 -4.75
C MET A 145 -2.91 -10.60 -5.67
N TYR A 146 -3.94 -9.94 -5.13
CA TYR A 146 -4.69 -8.89 -5.80
C TYR A 146 -4.23 -7.53 -5.28
N ILE A 147 -3.94 -6.58 -6.17
CA ILE A 147 -3.43 -5.26 -5.80
C ILE A 147 -4.26 -4.19 -6.49
N ALA A 148 -4.93 -3.35 -5.72
CA ALA A 148 -5.59 -2.15 -6.24
C ALA A 148 -4.70 -0.92 -6.03
N ALA A 149 -4.59 -0.06 -7.04
CA ALA A 149 -3.91 1.22 -6.93
C ALA A 149 -4.75 2.36 -7.51
N TYR A 150 -4.76 3.49 -6.82
CA TYR A 150 -5.39 4.73 -7.26
C TYR A 150 -4.74 5.94 -6.59
N SER A 151 -5.03 7.14 -7.08
CA SER A 151 -4.50 8.37 -6.51
C SER A 151 -5.60 9.25 -5.91
N PRO A 152 -5.56 9.54 -4.59
CA PRO A 152 -6.54 10.41 -3.97
C PRO A 152 -6.41 11.86 -4.42
N ASP A 153 -5.20 12.31 -4.79
CA ASP A 153 -4.91 13.68 -5.25
C ASP A 153 -4.97 13.84 -6.77
N GLN A 154 -5.37 12.80 -7.51
CA GLN A 154 -5.44 12.82 -8.96
C GLN A 154 -6.35 13.93 -9.49
N LYS A 155 -5.80 14.69 -10.44
CA LYS A 155 -6.50 15.72 -11.18
C LYS A 155 -5.99 15.75 -12.62
N ASP A 156 -6.91 15.72 -13.57
CA ASP A 156 -6.60 15.77 -15.01
C ASP A 156 -5.57 14.68 -15.42
N GLY A 157 -5.74 13.45 -14.92
CA GLY A 157 -4.87 12.29 -15.21
C GLY A 157 -3.50 12.27 -14.53
N SER A 158 -3.18 13.27 -13.70
CA SER A 158 -1.90 13.38 -12.99
C SER A 158 -2.10 13.47 -11.48
N GLY A 159 -1.12 13.03 -10.71
CA GLY A 159 -1.12 13.12 -9.25
C GLY A 159 0.26 12.86 -8.65
N SER A 160 0.40 13.11 -7.36
CA SER A 160 1.66 12.93 -6.61
C SER A 160 1.56 11.85 -5.54
N ILE A 161 0.36 11.41 -5.18
CA ILE A 161 0.14 10.41 -4.13
C ILE A 161 -0.58 9.22 -4.75
N VAL A 162 -0.03 8.03 -4.60
CA VAL A 162 -0.67 6.76 -5.00
C VAL A 162 -0.89 5.90 -3.77
N CYS A 163 -2.14 5.51 -3.55
CA CYS A 163 -2.56 4.54 -2.54
C CYS A 163 -2.61 3.16 -3.20
N ILE A 164 -1.88 2.20 -2.63
CA ILE A 164 -1.78 0.82 -3.12
C ILE A 164 -2.22 -0.12 -2.00
N VAL A 165 -3.18 -0.99 -2.29
CA VAL A 165 -3.73 -1.95 -1.34
C VAL A 165 -3.71 -3.35 -1.94
N GLY A 166 -2.93 -4.23 -1.33
CA GLY A 166 -2.76 -5.64 -1.68
C GLY A 166 -3.53 -6.55 -0.75
N SER A 167 -4.04 -7.66 -1.26
CA SER A 167 -4.72 -8.70 -0.47
C SER A 167 -4.53 -10.06 -1.15
N ASP A 168 -4.09 -11.05 -0.38
CA ASP A 168 -3.95 -12.46 -0.79
C ASP A 168 -5.16 -13.31 -0.39
N PHE A 169 -6.19 -12.70 0.22
CA PHE A 169 -7.47 -13.35 0.48
C PHE A 169 -8.17 -13.80 -0.81
N PRO A 170 -9.08 -14.81 -0.72
CA PRO A 170 -9.98 -15.17 -1.80
C PRO A 170 -10.71 -13.94 -2.37
N TRP A 171 -10.90 -13.93 -3.69
CA TRP A 171 -11.37 -12.76 -4.43
C TRP A 171 -12.61 -12.07 -3.83
N GLU A 172 -13.61 -12.83 -3.37
CA GLU A 172 -14.83 -12.23 -2.81
C GLU A 172 -14.56 -11.44 -1.52
N THR A 173 -13.64 -11.91 -0.67
CA THR A 173 -13.22 -11.18 0.53
C THR A 173 -12.39 -9.96 0.16
N THR A 174 -11.40 -10.14 -0.71
CA THR A 174 -10.56 -9.04 -1.26
C THR A 174 -11.40 -7.92 -1.86
N LYS A 175 -12.37 -8.28 -2.70
CA LYS A 175 -13.29 -7.32 -3.33
C LYS A 175 -14.15 -6.60 -2.29
N GLY A 176 -14.58 -7.31 -1.24
CA GLY A 176 -15.27 -6.72 -0.10
C GLY A 176 -14.43 -5.64 0.58
N ILE A 177 -13.17 -5.94 0.89
CA ILE A 177 -12.21 -4.98 1.47
C ILE A 177 -12.04 -3.78 0.54
N PHE A 178 -11.76 -4.02 -0.75
CA PHE A 178 -11.50 -2.95 -1.72
C PHE A 178 -12.66 -1.98 -1.89
N ALA A 179 -13.90 -2.47 -1.81
CA ALA A 179 -15.10 -1.63 -1.92
C ALA A 179 -15.22 -0.59 -0.79
N THR A 180 -14.55 -0.83 0.34
CA THR A 180 -14.64 -0.01 1.56
C THR A 180 -13.51 1.00 1.71
N ILE A 181 -12.46 0.87 0.90
CA ILE A 181 -11.29 1.75 0.95
C ILE A 181 -11.72 3.19 0.65
N ARG A 182 -11.34 4.12 1.52
CA ARG A 182 -11.39 5.56 1.28
C ARG A 182 -10.05 6.17 1.66
N ALA A 183 -9.55 7.14 0.89
CA ALA A 183 -8.32 7.85 1.21
C ALA A 183 -8.51 9.36 1.16
N THR A 184 -8.01 10.06 2.17
CA THR A 184 -8.03 11.53 2.23
C THR A 184 -6.62 12.05 2.44
N VAL A 185 -6.22 13.06 1.65
CA VAL A 185 -4.94 13.76 1.81
C VAL A 185 -4.98 14.63 3.07
N THR A 186 -3.93 14.57 3.89
CA THR A 186 -3.83 15.28 5.18
C THR A 186 -3.21 16.67 5.09
#